data_AF-A0A7X7WPW2-F1
#
_entry.id   AF-A0A7X7WPW2-F1
#
_cell.length_a   1.000
_cell.length_b   1.000
_cell.length_c   1.000
_cell.angle_alpha   90.00
_cell.angle_beta   90.00
_cell.angle_gamma   90.00
#
_symmetry.space_group_name_H-M   'P 1'
#
loop_
_entity.id
_entity.type
_entity.pdbx_description
1 polymer ?
#
loop_
_entity_poly.entity_id
_entity_poly.type
_entity_poly.pdbx_seq_one_letter_code
_entity_poly.pdbx_strand_id
1 'polypeptide(L)'
;MKRMISAIFTLLILNAGLWGQVPQAFKYQAIIRDETGVPIKNQQISLCISILQGGPSGLTVYKEFQNPLTNEFGLVTIEIGRGETNDNMEDIDWSEGNYFLRIEADMEGQGNYKLIGVFELLAVPYAMFALHGNEGPQGPPGEPGTSLWKDGEGKVTTMASVGVGIDPPTGKMTVAGEDTLLFEVKNKNGETVFAVFDEGVRIYLPEGMKGGRGGFAIGGRTPAGKGEPIDIFRVTPDSIRMYINDSGKGGRGGFAIGGRTPQNKGIGEEYFSIDPQKTKIIAKDPVAGFTLGNNPQSLSENFLRLSPENYFIGHLAGSSNKNGKYNSFIGYRSGFSNSDGSKNYFIGFHSGYNNTIGSSNIFMGDSAGFKNISGERNTFIGTMAGLNNTTGIENVFLGPYAGYSNKSGKCNILIGTNAGLLSTVANYNTFIGVGSGYHTTSSFNAFYGTNSGFAFTTGSSNAFLGCNAGYWFDGGTGNTFVGSDCGRGGPDNDPPDPPGNYNTFLGSFAGYNIESGSNNVLIGSRAGYSMKTGSGNVFIGYNAGSNETGNNKLYIHNTSADQDNSLVYGEFDNKIIKLNGKTTIRDVLQLVPRTSPPDNPQEGEIYYNSTDKTLYLFNGINWIPINK
;
A
#
# COMPACT_ATOMS: atom_id res chain seq x y z
N MET A 1 -33.00 36.84 -42.02
CA MET A 1 -33.80 35.59 -42.17
C MET A 1 -33.53 34.81 -43.46
N LYS A 2 -33.44 35.42 -44.66
CA LYS A 2 -33.22 34.65 -45.91
C LYS A 2 -31.87 33.90 -46.03
N ARG A 3 -30.82 34.32 -45.32
CA ARG A 3 -29.51 33.62 -45.34
C ARG A 3 -29.40 32.42 -44.37
N MET A 4 -30.31 32.30 -43.40
CA MET A 4 -30.27 31.21 -42.42
C MET A 4 -31.02 29.96 -42.91
N ILE A 5 -32.04 30.15 -43.76
CA ILE A 5 -32.85 29.07 -44.34
C ILE A 5 -32.06 28.30 -45.42
N SER A 6 -31.22 28.99 -46.19
CA SER A 6 -30.40 28.36 -47.24
C SER A 6 -29.29 27.46 -46.67
N ALA A 7 -28.78 27.75 -45.47
CA ALA A 7 -27.74 26.94 -44.82
C ALA A 7 -28.31 25.64 -44.24
N ILE A 8 -29.54 25.66 -43.74
CA ILE A 8 -30.24 24.48 -43.19
C ILE A 8 -30.63 23.52 -44.32
N PHE A 9 -31.06 24.04 -45.48
CA PHE A 9 -31.41 23.20 -46.63
C PHE A 9 -30.21 22.50 -47.28
N THR A 10 -29.01 23.09 -47.18
CA THR A 10 -27.78 22.49 -47.75
C THR A 10 -27.21 21.39 -46.85
N LEU A 11 -27.49 21.41 -45.55
CA LEU A 11 -27.02 20.38 -44.61
C LEU A 11 -27.87 19.09 -44.64
N LEU A 12 -29.11 19.17 -45.11
CA LEU A 12 -30.07 18.06 -45.14
C LEU A 12 -29.90 17.10 -46.32
N ILE A 13 -29.17 17.49 -47.38
CA ILE A 13 -28.99 16.66 -48.59
C ILE A 13 -27.78 15.71 -48.47
N LEU A 14 -26.95 15.84 -47.42
CA LEU A 14 -25.67 15.14 -47.30
C LEU A 14 -25.69 13.81 -46.52
N ASN A 15 -26.84 13.29 -46.07
CA ASN A 15 -26.89 12.11 -45.19
C ASN A 15 -27.78 10.94 -45.64
N ALA A 16 -28.17 10.85 -46.91
CA ALA A 16 -28.92 9.69 -47.41
C ALA A 16 -28.00 8.73 -48.18
N GLY A 17 -27.44 7.74 -47.48
CA GLY A 17 -26.74 6.63 -48.16
C GLY A 17 -25.83 5.76 -47.30
N LEU A 18 -26.33 5.18 -46.21
CA LEU A 18 -25.66 4.04 -45.55
C LEU A 18 -26.74 3.04 -45.07
N TRP A 19 -26.99 1.98 -45.85
CA TRP A 19 -27.74 0.82 -45.37
C TRP A 19 -26.81 -0.04 -44.52
N GLY A 20 -27.19 -0.33 -43.27
CA GLY A 20 -26.45 -1.23 -42.40
C GLY A 20 -26.57 -2.67 -42.93
N GLN A 21 -25.45 -3.27 -43.32
CA GLN A 21 -25.40 -4.69 -43.66
C GLN A 21 -25.36 -5.49 -42.35
N VAL A 22 -26.21 -6.52 -42.22
CA VAL A 22 -26.21 -7.41 -41.05
C VAL A 22 -24.85 -8.10 -40.98
N PRO A 23 -24.14 -8.08 -39.83
CA PRO A 23 -22.85 -8.75 -39.72
C PRO A 23 -23.00 -10.27 -39.92
N GLN A 24 -22.41 -10.80 -40.98
CA GLN A 24 -22.39 -12.24 -41.32
C GLN A 24 -21.32 -13.01 -40.53
N ALA A 25 -21.16 -12.70 -39.24
CA ALA A 25 -20.16 -13.35 -38.39
C ALA A 25 -20.54 -13.33 -36.91
N PHE A 26 -20.05 -14.31 -36.15
CA PHE A 26 -20.24 -14.39 -34.71
C PHE A 26 -18.92 -14.66 -33.96
N LYS A 27 -18.81 -14.17 -32.73
CA LYS A 27 -17.59 -14.29 -31.93
C LYS A 27 -17.48 -15.68 -31.29
N TYR A 28 -16.28 -16.24 -31.34
CA TYR A 28 -15.92 -17.50 -30.70
C TYR A 28 -14.63 -17.35 -29.91
N GLN A 29 -14.60 -17.96 -28.72
CA GLN A 29 -13.43 -17.99 -27.84
C GLN A 29 -13.16 -19.42 -27.41
N ALA A 30 -11.90 -19.83 -27.48
CA ALA A 30 -11.47 -21.16 -27.06
C ALA A 30 -10.08 -21.12 -26.44
N ILE A 31 -9.82 -22.02 -25.48
CA ILE A 31 -8.48 -22.25 -24.94
C ILE A 31 -7.90 -23.46 -25.67
N ILE A 32 -6.77 -23.24 -26.33
CA ILE A 32 -6.09 -24.23 -27.13
C ILE A 32 -5.06 -24.95 -26.26
N ARG A 33 -5.15 -26.28 -26.22
CA ARG A 33 -4.29 -27.15 -25.41
C ARG A 33 -3.60 -28.18 -26.29
N ASP A 34 -2.41 -28.60 -25.87
CA ASP A 34 -1.70 -29.74 -26.47
C ASP A 34 -2.29 -31.09 -26.02
N GLU A 35 -1.74 -32.19 -26.52
CA GLU A 35 -2.20 -33.57 -26.22
C GLU A 35 -2.04 -33.94 -24.73
N THR A 36 -1.26 -33.18 -23.97
CA THR A 36 -1.07 -33.37 -22.52
C THR A 36 -2.03 -32.51 -21.69
N GLY A 37 -2.86 -31.68 -22.34
CA GLY A 37 -3.82 -30.78 -21.71
C GLY A 37 -3.22 -29.43 -21.29
N VAL A 38 -1.98 -29.12 -21.66
CA VAL A 38 -1.32 -27.86 -21.32
C VAL A 38 -1.72 -26.79 -22.35
N PRO A 39 -2.10 -25.56 -21.93
CA PRO A 39 -2.42 -24.49 -22.87
C PRO A 39 -1.22 -24.08 -23.75
N ILE A 40 -1.45 -23.92 -25.04
CA ILE A 40 -0.43 -23.47 -26.01
C ILE A 40 -0.39 -21.95 -26.00
N LYS A 41 0.69 -21.35 -25.46
CA LYS A 41 0.77 -19.92 -25.14
C LYS A 41 1.55 -19.12 -26.18
N ASN A 42 1.09 -17.90 -26.49
CA ASN A 42 1.80 -16.92 -27.33
C ASN A 42 2.30 -17.48 -28.68
N GLN A 43 1.54 -18.39 -29.27
CA GLN A 43 1.92 -19.10 -30.50
C GLN A 43 0.85 -18.92 -31.57
N GLN A 44 1.29 -18.71 -32.80
CA GLN A 44 0.40 -18.67 -33.96
C GLN A 44 0.02 -20.10 -34.32
N ILE A 45 -1.28 -20.36 -34.40
CA ILE A 45 -1.85 -21.66 -34.75
C ILE A 45 -2.76 -21.51 -35.96
N SER A 46 -3.04 -22.60 -36.67
CA SER A 46 -4.06 -22.61 -37.71
C SER A 46 -5.30 -23.34 -37.23
N LEU A 47 -6.47 -22.72 -37.36
CA LEU A 47 -7.77 -23.30 -37.03
C LEU A 47 -8.55 -23.54 -38.31
N CYS A 48 -9.14 -24.72 -38.40
CA CYS A 48 -10.14 -25.09 -39.39
C CYS A 48 -11.49 -25.20 -38.68
N ILE A 49 -12.43 -24.36 -39.10
CA ILE A 49 -13.77 -24.28 -38.53
C ILE A 49 -14.76 -24.79 -39.57
N SER A 50 -15.64 -25.71 -39.17
CA SER A 50 -16.70 -26.22 -40.03
C SER A 50 -18.05 -26.19 -39.33
N ILE A 51 -19.09 -25.80 -40.06
CA ILE A 51 -20.48 -25.87 -39.63
C ILE A 51 -21.10 -27.11 -40.25
N LEU A 52 -21.62 -28.00 -39.41
CA LEU A 52 -22.24 -29.27 -39.78
C LEU A 52 -23.75 -29.19 -39.56
N GLN A 53 -24.54 -29.62 -40.55
CA GLN A 53 -26.00 -29.69 -40.45
C GLN A 53 -26.48 -31.08 -40.02
N GLY A 54 -27.43 -31.13 -39.08
CA GLY A 54 -28.17 -32.35 -38.72
C GLY A 54 -27.50 -33.27 -37.70
N GLY A 55 -26.25 -33.01 -37.30
CA GLY A 55 -25.58 -33.76 -36.23
C GLY A 55 -24.06 -33.56 -36.15
N PRO A 56 -23.39 -34.11 -35.11
CA PRO A 56 -21.93 -34.02 -34.93
C PRO A 56 -21.08 -34.68 -36.04
N SER A 57 -21.70 -35.45 -36.93
CA SER A 57 -21.09 -36.06 -38.12
C SER A 57 -21.90 -35.77 -39.39
N GLY A 58 -22.67 -34.66 -39.36
CA GLY A 58 -23.54 -34.24 -40.45
C GLY A 58 -22.80 -33.65 -41.65
N LEU A 59 -23.56 -33.15 -42.63
CA LEU A 59 -23.03 -32.53 -43.83
C LEU A 59 -22.33 -31.21 -43.48
N THR A 60 -21.11 -31.00 -43.96
CA THR A 60 -20.45 -29.68 -43.87
C THR A 60 -21.10 -28.71 -44.84
N VAL A 61 -21.74 -27.67 -44.30
CA VAL A 61 -22.41 -26.61 -45.07
C VAL A 61 -21.60 -25.33 -45.17
N TYR A 62 -20.57 -25.19 -44.33
CA TYR A 62 -19.62 -24.07 -44.38
C TYR A 62 -18.30 -24.45 -43.75
N LYS A 63 -17.18 -24.04 -44.34
CA LYS A 63 -15.83 -24.30 -43.86
C LYS A 63 -14.92 -23.09 -44.05
N GLU A 64 -14.20 -22.69 -43.01
CA GLU A 64 -13.22 -21.60 -43.08
C GLU A 64 -11.92 -21.91 -42.33
N PHE A 65 -10.86 -21.17 -42.67
CA PHE A 65 -9.55 -21.25 -42.04
C PHE A 65 -9.15 -19.91 -41.42
N GLN A 66 -8.56 -19.94 -40.23
CA GLN A 66 -8.06 -18.76 -39.53
C GLN A 66 -6.72 -19.05 -38.85
N ASN A 67 -5.84 -18.04 -38.74
CA ASN A 67 -4.52 -18.19 -38.15
C ASN A 67 -4.29 -17.30 -36.90
N PRO A 68 -5.05 -17.50 -35.80
CA PRO A 68 -4.96 -16.64 -34.62
C PRO A 68 -3.68 -16.87 -33.79
N LEU A 69 -3.28 -15.83 -33.04
CA LEU A 69 -2.23 -15.88 -32.03
C LEU A 69 -2.86 -16.19 -30.65
N THR A 70 -2.43 -17.26 -29.98
CA THR A 70 -2.87 -17.55 -28.60
C THR A 70 -2.26 -16.56 -27.60
N ASN A 71 -2.95 -16.24 -26.50
CA ASN A 71 -2.38 -15.40 -25.44
C ASN A 71 -1.64 -16.24 -24.36
N GLU A 72 -1.20 -15.61 -23.26
CA GLU A 72 -0.48 -16.25 -22.16
C GLU A 72 -1.28 -17.38 -21.44
N PHE A 73 -2.59 -17.43 -21.65
CA PHE A 73 -3.49 -18.46 -21.11
C PHE A 73 -3.89 -19.51 -22.16
N GLY A 74 -3.34 -19.43 -23.38
CA GLY A 74 -3.70 -20.27 -24.51
C GLY A 74 -5.05 -19.93 -25.15
N LEU A 75 -5.64 -18.78 -24.80
CA LEU A 75 -6.93 -18.34 -25.31
C LEU A 75 -6.78 -17.73 -26.72
N VAL A 76 -7.68 -18.09 -27.62
CA VAL A 76 -7.92 -17.43 -28.91
C VAL A 76 -9.31 -16.79 -28.92
N THR A 77 -9.42 -15.65 -29.59
CA THR A 77 -10.70 -14.99 -29.88
C THR A 77 -10.77 -14.76 -31.38
N ILE A 78 -11.78 -15.34 -32.04
CA ILE A 78 -11.98 -15.26 -33.49
C ILE A 78 -13.42 -14.85 -33.81
N GLU A 79 -13.65 -14.35 -35.02
CA GLU A 79 -14.97 -14.08 -35.58
C GLU A 79 -15.23 -15.11 -36.69
N ILE A 80 -16.12 -16.06 -36.44
CA ILE A 80 -16.48 -17.11 -37.41
C ILE A 80 -17.39 -16.50 -38.46
N GLY A 81 -17.05 -16.66 -39.75
CA GLY A 81 -17.64 -15.92 -40.88
C GLY A 81 -16.72 -14.85 -41.48
N ARG A 82 -15.49 -14.71 -40.96
CA ARG A 82 -14.45 -13.78 -41.47
C ARG A 82 -13.12 -14.47 -41.80
N GLY A 83 -13.10 -15.81 -41.80
CA GLY A 83 -11.91 -16.57 -42.19
C GLY A 83 -11.73 -16.66 -43.70
N GLU A 84 -10.64 -17.31 -44.11
CA GLU A 84 -10.43 -17.69 -45.50
C GLU A 84 -11.33 -18.89 -45.83
N THR A 85 -12.24 -18.72 -46.81
CA THR A 85 -13.22 -19.73 -47.19
C THR A 85 -13.52 -19.65 -48.69
N ASN A 86 -14.00 -20.76 -49.25
CA ASN A 86 -14.63 -20.80 -50.57
C ASN A 86 -16.17 -20.86 -50.49
N ASP A 87 -16.72 -20.88 -49.28
CA ASP A 87 -18.16 -21.00 -49.00
C ASP A 87 -18.72 -19.63 -48.58
N ASN A 88 -20.03 -19.44 -48.71
CA ASN A 88 -20.73 -18.22 -48.26
C ASN A 88 -21.62 -18.53 -47.06
N MET A 89 -21.46 -17.77 -45.97
CA MET A 89 -22.26 -17.93 -44.74
C MET A 89 -23.75 -17.64 -44.97
N GLU A 90 -24.09 -16.87 -46.00
CA GLU A 90 -25.47 -16.55 -46.39
C GLU A 90 -26.22 -17.73 -47.02
N ASP A 91 -25.50 -18.70 -47.59
CA ASP A 91 -26.10 -19.87 -48.27
C ASP A 91 -26.55 -20.95 -47.28
N ILE A 92 -26.25 -20.79 -45.99
CA ILE A 92 -26.65 -21.72 -44.93
C ILE A 92 -28.13 -21.47 -44.58
N ASP A 93 -28.99 -22.45 -44.86
CA ASP A 93 -30.40 -22.39 -44.47
C ASP A 93 -30.58 -22.71 -42.98
N TRP A 94 -30.41 -21.71 -42.12
CA TRP A 94 -30.52 -21.84 -40.67
C TRP A 94 -31.87 -22.35 -40.13
N SER A 95 -32.88 -22.56 -40.99
CA SER A 95 -34.20 -23.06 -40.58
C SER A 95 -34.29 -24.60 -40.56
N GLU A 96 -33.38 -25.30 -41.24
CA GLU A 96 -33.44 -26.75 -41.50
C GLU A 96 -32.74 -27.61 -40.41
N GLY A 97 -32.97 -27.30 -39.13
CA GLY A 97 -32.59 -28.14 -37.99
C GLY A 97 -31.35 -27.69 -37.18
N ASN A 98 -30.76 -28.60 -36.41
CA ASN A 98 -29.65 -28.27 -35.49
C ASN A 98 -28.31 -28.21 -36.23
N TYR A 99 -27.50 -27.21 -35.89
CA TYR A 99 -26.15 -27.02 -36.43
C TYR A 99 -25.08 -27.32 -35.38
N PHE A 100 -23.94 -27.80 -35.83
CA PHE A 100 -22.81 -28.15 -34.98
C PHE A 100 -21.54 -27.47 -35.48
N LEU A 101 -20.74 -26.95 -34.56
CA LEU A 101 -19.44 -26.36 -34.84
C LEU A 101 -18.36 -27.41 -34.61
N ARG A 102 -17.69 -27.83 -35.68
CA ARG A 102 -16.51 -28.69 -35.65
C ARG A 102 -15.26 -27.82 -35.72
N ILE A 103 -14.41 -27.93 -34.71
CA ILE A 103 -13.16 -27.19 -34.59
C ILE A 103 -11.99 -28.15 -34.68
N GLU A 104 -11.09 -27.87 -35.61
CA GLU A 104 -9.84 -28.60 -35.78
C GLU A 104 -8.68 -27.60 -35.73
N ALA A 105 -7.56 -27.99 -35.14
CA ALA A 105 -6.40 -27.13 -35.00
C ALA A 105 -5.14 -27.83 -35.49
N ASP A 106 -4.32 -27.09 -36.20
CA ASP A 106 -2.94 -27.42 -36.51
C ASP A 106 -2.02 -26.53 -35.67
N MET A 107 -1.35 -27.15 -34.72
CA MET A 107 -0.51 -26.47 -33.74
C MET A 107 0.88 -26.13 -34.32
N GLU A 108 1.29 -26.77 -35.41
CA GLU A 108 2.61 -26.62 -36.02
C GLU A 108 2.57 -25.88 -37.37
N GLY A 109 1.37 -25.66 -37.93
CA GLY A 109 1.17 -24.95 -39.20
C GLY A 109 1.64 -25.72 -40.43
N GLN A 110 1.69 -27.05 -40.36
CA GLN A 110 2.16 -27.96 -41.40
C GLN A 110 1.03 -28.59 -42.25
N GLY A 111 -0.23 -28.18 -42.03
CA GLY A 111 -1.43 -28.69 -42.70
C GLY A 111 -2.06 -29.92 -42.01
N ASN A 112 -1.65 -30.27 -40.80
CA ASN A 112 -2.14 -31.46 -40.08
C ASN A 112 -3.16 -31.09 -38.99
N TYR A 113 -4.42 -30.92 -39.39
CA TYR A 113 -5.50 -30.52 -38.49
C TYR A 113 -5.97 -31.68 -37.61
N LYS A 114 -5.92 -31.49 -36.29
CA LYS A 114 -6.44 -32.43 -35.29
C LYS A 114 -7.76 -31.93 -34.73
N LEU A 115 -8.71 -32.85 -34.53
CA LEU A 115 -10.01 -32.53 -33.96
C LEU A 115 -9.87 -32.05 -32.51
N ILE A 116 -10.36 -30.84 -32.23
CA ILE A 116 -10.44 -30.26 -30.88
C ILE A 116 -11.79 -30.57 -30.25
N GLY A 117 -12.87 -30.50 -31.03
CA GLY A 117 -14.20 -30.86 -30.58
C GLY A 117 -15.30 -30.54 -31.59
N VAL A 118 -16.46 -31.14 -31.36
CA VAL A 118 -17.70 -30.83 -32.08
C VAL A 118 -18.75 -30.43 -31.06
N PHE A 119 -19.30 -29.24 -31.20
CA PHE A 119 -20.23 -28.64 -30.24
C PHE A 119 -21.54 -28.27 -30.93
N GLU A 120 -22.68 -28.52 -30.29
CA GLU A 120 -23.96 -28.05 -30.79
C GLU A 120 -24.02 -26.52 -30.71
N LEU A 121 -24.40 -25.88 -31.81
CA LEU A 121 -24.60 -24.44 -31.88
C LEU A 121 -25.97 -24.10 -31.30
N LEU A 122 -26.03 -23.87 -29.98
CA LEU A 122 -27.27 -23.47 -29.30
C LEU A 122 -27.58 -22.00 -29.60
N ALA A 123 -28.68 -21.79 -30.34
CA ALA A 123 -29.22 -20.55 -30.90
C ALA A 123 -28.69 -19.20 -30.37
N VAL A 124 -27.82 -18.58 -31.19
CA VAL A 124 -27.85 -17.15 -31.62
C VAL A 124 -27.28 -17.17 -33.05
N PRO A 125 -27.98 -16.67 -34.11
CA PRO A 125 -28.77 -15.45 -34.12
C PRO A 125 -30.19 -15.59 -34.70
N TYR A 126 -31.18 -15.19 -33.91
CA TYR A 126 -32.58 -14.99 -34.32
C TYR A 126 -32.75 -14.05 -35.53
N ALA A 127 -31.72 -13.28 -35.90
CA ALA A 127 -31.71 -12.38 -37.04
C ALA A 127 -31.52 -13.08 -38.40
N MET A 128 -30.86 -14.26 -38.46
CA MET A 128 -30.62 -14.98 -39.73
C MET A 128 -31.71 -16.03 -40.03
N PHE A 129 -32.36 -16.55 -38.99
CA PHE A 129 -33.55 -17.41 -39.11
C PHE A 129 -34.74 -16.67 -39.76
N ALA A 130 -34.87 -15.36 -39.51
CA ALA A 130 -35.94 -14.53 -40.06
C ALA A 130 -35.79 -14.18 -41.55
N LEU A 131 -34.63 -14.48 -42.18
CA LEU A 131 -34.40 -14.21 -43.60
C LEU A 131 -34.87 -15.35 -44.52
N HIS A 132 -35.01 -16.58 -44.00
CA HIS A 132 -35.29 -17.81 -44.79
C HIS A 132 -36.56 -18.58 -44.37
N GLY A 133 -37.31 -18.11 -43.38
CA GLY A 133 -38.54 -18.78 -42.94
C GLY A 133 -39.72 -18.59 -43.91
N ASN A 134 -40.28 -19.66 -44.45
CA ASN A 134 -41.48 -19.62 -45.30
C ASN A 134 -42.71 -19.12 -44.51
N GLU A 135 -43.53 -18.24 -45.12
CA GLU A 135 -44.81 -17.79 -44.57
C GLU A 135 -45.79 -18.96 -44.36
N GLY A 136 -46.31 -19.11 -43.14
CA GLY A 136 -47.28 -20.16 -42.80
C GLY A 136 -48.70 -19.88 -43.33
N PRO A 137 -49.52 -20.92 -43.61
CA PRO A 137 -50.84 -20.76 -44.21
C PRO A 137 -51.87 -20.14 -43.26
N GLN A 138 -52.76 -19.32 -43.81
CA GLN A 138 -53.83 -18.63 -43.10
C GLN A 138 -54.86 -19.62 -42.52
N GLY A 139 -55.02 -19.62 -41.19
CA GLY A 139 -56.02 -20.42 -40.47
C GLY A 139 -57.47 -19.94 -40.70
N PRO A 140 -58.48 -20.83 -40.62
CA PRO A 140 -59.85 -20.52 -40.98
C PRO A 140 -60.54 -19.54 -40.01
N PRO A 141 -61.51 -18.73 -40.49
CA PRO A 141 -62.09 -17.62 -39.72
C PRO A 141 -62.96 -18.10 -38.55
N GLY A 142 -62.78 -17.48 -37.38
CA GLY A 142 -63.73 -17.58 -36.27
C GLY A 142 -64.92 -16.65 -36.45
N GLU A 143 -66.12 -17.13 -36.13
CA GLU A 143 -67.40 -16.41 -36.26
C GLU A 143 -67.44 -15.08 -35.47
N PRO A 144 -68.10 -14.01 -35.99
CA PRO A 144 -67.98 -12.66 -35.46
C PRO A 144 -68.81 -12.43 -34.19
N GLY A 145 -68.17 -11.97 -33.11
CA GLY A 145 -68.84 -11.33 -31.99
C GLY A 145 -69.27 -9.90 -32.36
N THR A 146 -70.59 -9.67 -32.45
CA THR A 146 -71.17 -8.37 -32.78
C THR A 146 -71.14 -7.42 -31.58
N SER A 147 -70.27 -6.43 -31.58
CA SER A 147 -70.44 -5.22 -30.77
C SER A 147 -70.92 -4.08 -31.67
N LEU A 148 -72.24 -4.02 -31.87
CA LEU A 148 -72.93 -2.94 -32.58
C LEU A 148 -73.25 -1.80 -31.60
N TRP A 149 -72.70 -0.62 -31.83
CA TRP A 149 -73.24 0.63 -31.29
C TRP A 149 -74.39 1.08 -32.19
N LYS A 150 -75.57 1.32 -31.61
CA LYS A 150 -76.72 1.92 -32.31
C LYS A 150 -76.79 3.40 -31.94
N ASP A 151 -76.53 4.29 -32.90
CA ASP A 151 -77.16 5.61 -32.83
C ASP A 151 -78.62 5.45 -33.28
N GLY A 152 -79.52 6.25 -32.72
CA GLY A 152 -80.96 6.06 -32.85
C GLY A 152 -81.57 6.32 -34.23
N GLU A 153 -80.79 6.45 -35.31
CA GLU A 153 -81.32 6.87 -36.64
C GLU A 153 -80.83 6.03 -37.83
N GLY A 154 -80.43 4.78 -37.59
CA GLY A 154 -80.47 3.73 -38.61
C GLY A 154 -79.58 3.93 -39.84
N LYS A 155 -78.48 4.68 -39.74
CA LYS A 155 -77.52 4.86 -40.84
C LYS A 155 -76.12 4.41 -40.41
N VAL A 156 -75.65 3.28 -40.95
CA VAL A 156 -74.29 2.77 -40.72
C VAL A 156 -73.30 3.61 -41.52
N THR A 157 -72.43 4.37 -40.85
CA THR A 157 -71.26 4.99 -41.48
C THR A 157 -69.99 4.28 -41.02
N THR A 158 -69.20 3.80 -41.99
CA THR A 158 -67.87 3.27 -41.74
C THR A 158 -66.90 4.43 -41.53
N MET A 159 -66.73 4.87 -40.28
CA MET A 159 -65.68 5.79 -39.91
C MET A 159 -64.67 5.07 -39.00
N ALA A 160 -63.49 4.83 -39.56
CA ALA A 160 -62.37 4.08 -39.01
C ALA A 160 -61.66 4.80 -37.84
N SER A 161 -62.30 4.92 -36.69
CA SER A 161 -61.66 5.51 -35.49
C SER A 161 -62.05 4.75 -34.22
N VAL A 162 -61.09 4.02 -33.64
CA VAL A 162 -61.20 3.45 -32.28
C VAL A 162 -60.70 4.51 -31.29
N GLY A 163 -61.49 4.82 -30.26
CA GLY A 163 -61.08 5.69 -29.15
C GLY A 163 -61.51 5.10 -27.81
N VAL A 164 -60.71 5.34 -26.76
CA VAL A 164 -61.04 4.98 -25.38
C VAL A 164 -61.38 6.26 -24.61
N GLY A 165 -62.66 6.43 -24.27
CA GLY A 165 -63.20 7.60 -23.58
C GLY A 165 -64.72 7.72 -23.75
N ILE A 166 -65.37 8.62 -23.00
CA ILE A 166 -66.83 8.87 -23.07
C ILE A 166 -67.21 10.01 -24.02
N ASP A 167 -66.23 10.74 -24.55
CA ASP A 167 -66.44 11.80 -25.55
C ASP A 167 -66.02 11.32 -26.95
N PRO A 168 -66.73 11.71 -28.04
CA PRO A 168 -66.42 11.26 -29.39
C PRO A 168 -65.02 11.71 -29.84
N PRO A 169 -64.13 10.79 -30.26
CA PRO A 169 -62.79 11.15 -30.72
C PRO A 169 -62.86 11.89 -32.06
N THR A 170 -62.29 13.10 -32.12
CA THR A 170 -62.29 13.95 -33.31
C THR A 170 -61.14 13.66 -34.29
N GLY A 171 -60.32 12.65 -34.03
CA GLY A 171 -59.18 12.25 -34.87
C GLY A 171 -58.98 10.73 -34.96
N LYS A 172 -58.37 10.27 -36.07
CA LYS A 172 -57.99 8.86 -36.27
C LYS A 172 -56.76 8.53 -35.40
N MET A 173 -56.81 7.42 -34.65
CA MET A 173 -55.60 6.86 -34.04
C MET A 173 -54.73 6.27 -35.15
N THR A 174 -53.58 6.90 -35.39
CA THR A 174 -52.62 6.49 -36.42
C THR A 174 -51.29 6.31 -35.71
N VAL A 175 -50.76 5.08 -35.63
CA VAL A 175 -49.36 4.86 -35.24
C VAL A 175 -48.59 4.73 -36.55
N ALA A 176 -48.04 5.85 -37.00
CA ALA A 176 -47.16 5.92 -38.17
C ALA A 176 -45.85 6.55 -37.68
N GLY A 177 -44.75 5.83 -37.85
CA GLY A 177 -43.43 6.30 -37.45
C GLY A 177 -42.84 7.19 -38.55
N GLU A 178 -42.59 8.45 -38.22
CA GLU A 178 -41.51 9.30 -38.74
C GLU A 178 -41.35 10.49 -37.76
N ASP A 179 -40.28 10.46 -36.94
CA ASP A 179 -39.71 11.50 -36.06
C ASP A 179 -40.64 12.29 -35.11
N THR A 180 -41.87 11.83 -34.84
CA THR A 180 -42.81 12.49 -33.91
C THR A 180 -43.69 11.50 -33.14
N LEU A 181 -44.03 11.88 -31.89
CA LEU A 181 -44.87 11.18 -30.89
C LEU A 181 -45.74 10.02 -31.42
N LEU A 182 -45.36 8.78 -31.08
CA LEU A 182 -46.01 7.54 -31.52
C LEU A 182 -47.29 7.20 -30.74
N PHE A 183 -47.34 7.53 -29.45
CA PHE A 183 -48.50 7.29 -28.60
C PHE A 183 -48.51 8.28 -27.45
N GLU A 184 -49.64 8.91 -27.14
CA GLU A 184 -49.78 9.72 -25.94
C GLU A 184 -51.05 9.41 -25.14
N VAL A 185 -50.91 9.48 -23.82
CA VAL A 185 -52.01 9.51 -22.87
C VAL A 185 -52.07 10.92 -22.29
N LYS A 186 -53.23 11.56 -22.41
CA LYS A 186 -53.51 12.87 -21.82
C LYS A 186 -54.41 12.73 -20.60
N ASN A 187 -54.21 13.60 -19.61
CA ASN A 187 -55.12 13.71 -18.48
C ASN A 187 -56.39 14.48 -18.87
N LYS A 188 -57.36 14.59 -17.94
CA LYS A 188 -58.63 15.30 -18.16
C LYS A 188 -58.48 16.79 -18.54
N ASN A 189 -57.32 17.39 -18.27
CA ASN A 189 -57.02 18.79 -18.59
C ASN A 189 -56.36 18.93 -19.98
N GLY A 190 -56.17 17.83 -20.71
CA GLY A 190 -55.52 17.80 -22.02
C GLY A 190 -53.99 17.75 -21.98
N GLU A 191 -53.38 17.60 -20.80
CA GLU A 191 -51.93 17.56 -20.63
C GLU A 191 -51.41 16.13 -20.82
N THR A 192 -50.35 15.95 -21.60
CA THR A 192 -49.71 14.65 -21.82
C THR A 192 -49.10 14.14 -20.52
N VAL A 193 -49.43 12.92 -20.09
CA VAL A 193 -48.92 12.24 -18.87
C VAL A 193 -48.06 11.02 -19.22
N PHE A 194 -48.23 10.45 -20.39
CA PHE A 194 -47.41 9.37 -20.92
C PHE A 194 -47.27 9.56 -22.43
N ALA A 195 -46.08 9.39 -22.96
CA ALA A 195 -45.75 9.59 -24.36
C ALA A 195 -44.72 8.56 -24.80
N VAL A 196 -44.96 7.88 -25.91
CA VAL A 196 -44.00 7.01 -26.59
C VAL A 196 -43.51 7.76 -27.82
N PHE A 197 -42.20 7.88 -27.94
CA PHE A 197 -41.50 8.35 -29.12
C PHE A 197 -40.74 7.15 -29.71
N ASP A 198 -40.30 7.29 -30.94
CA ASP A 198 -39.34 6.39 -31.58
C ASP A 198 -38.05 6.19 -30.75
N GLU A 199 -37.53 7.27 -30.16
CA GLU A 199 -36.31 7.27 -29.34
C GLU A 199 -36.53 6.83 -27.89
N GLY A 200 -37.79 6.62 -27.47
CA GLY A 200 -38.10 6.09 -26.15
C GLY A 200 -39.37 6.64 -25.50
N VAL A 201 -39.60 6.25 -24.25
CA VAL A 201 -40.82 6.56 -23.50
C VAL A 201 -40.58 7.73 -22.55
N ARG A 202 -41.45 8.75 -22.58
CA ARG A 202 -41.50 9.84 -21.60
C ARG A 202 -42.77 9.75 -20.76
N ILE A 203 -42.61 9.90 -19.45
CA ILE A 203 -43.72 10.00 -18.50
C ILE A 203 -43.66 11.40 -17.89
N TYR A 204 -44.74 12.15 -18.07
CA TYR A 204 -44.85 13.52 -17.58
C TYR A 204 -45.62 13.51 -16.25
N LEU A 205 -44.97 13.97 -15.19
CA LEU A 205 -45.57 14.10 -13.87
C LEU A 205 -46.06 15.55 -13.70
N PRO A 206 -47.28 15.78 -13.18
CA PRO A 206 -47.79 17.13 -12.96
C PRO A 206 -46.92 17.88 -11.94
N GLU A 207 -46.54 19.12 -12.24
CA GLU A 207 -45.81 19.97 -11.30
C GLU A 207 -46.67 20.30 -10.07
N GLY A 208 -46.08 20.22 -8.88
CA GLY A 208 -46.71 20.64 -7.62
C GLY A 208 -47.26 19.53 -6.71
N MET A 209 -47.07 18.25 -7.04
CA MET A 209 -47.45 17.14 -6.16
C MET A 209 -46.55 17.08 -4.91
N LYS A 210 -47.10 17.44 -3.74
CA LYS A 210 -46.48 17.25 -2.42
C LYS A 210 -46.55 15.77 -1.98
N GLY A 211 -45.72 14.92 -2.56
CA GLY A 211 -45.46 13.56 -2.10
C GLY A 211 -44.12 13.46 -1.37
N GLY A 212 -44.02 12.61 -0.34
CA GLY A 212 -42.79 12.43 0.47
C GLY A 212 -41.56 11.87 -0.29
N ARG A 213 -41.66 11.67 -1.61
CA ARG A 213 -40.59 11.19 -2.50
C ARG A 213 -40.63 12.04 -3.78
N GLY A 214 -39.54 12.73 -4.10
CA GLY A 214 -39.39 13.49 -5.35
C GLY A 214 -38.41 12.77 -6.27
N GLY A 215 -38.80 12.51 -7.52
CA GLY A 215 -37.98 11.83 -8.53
C GLY A 215 -38.41 10.40 -8.86
N PHE A 216 -37.60 9.70 -9.67
CA PHE A 216 -37.81 8.30 -10.05
C PHE A 216 -37.39 7.36 -8.91
N ALA A 217 -38.34 6.57 -8.39
CA ALA A 217 -38.10 5.65 -7.28
C ALA A 217 -38.65 4.26 -7.60
N ILE A 218 -37.79 3.24 -7.53
CA ILE A 218 -38.18 1.82 -7.68
C ILE A 218 -38.21 1.21 -6.27
N GLY A 219 -39.36 0.68 -5.88
CA GLY A 219 -39.54 0.03 -4.57
C GLY A 219 -40.41 -1.21 -4.67
N GLY A 220 -39.82 -2.38 -4.49
CA GLY A 220 -40.54 -3.63 -4.29
C GLY A 220 -40.86 -3.85 -2.81
N ARG A 221 -42.09 -4.28 -2.51
CA ARG A 221 -42.40 -4.97 -1.25
C ARG A 221 -42.45 -6.46 -1.56
N THR A 222 -41.54 -7.24 -1.02
CA THR A 222 -41.69 -8.70 -1.03
C THR A 222 -42.87 -9.06 -0.11
N PRO A 223 -43.94 -9.70 -0.61
CA PRO A 223 -44.97 -10.22 0.26
C PRO A 223 -44.34 -11.23 1.21
N ALA A 224 -44.80 -11.25 2.47
CA ALA A 224 -44.36 -12.26 3.43
C ALA A 224 -44.85 -13.64 2.97
N GLY A 225 -44.05 -14.34 2.17
CA GLY A 225 -44.36 -15.71 1.74
C GLY A 225 -43.63 -16.11 0.46
N LYS A 226 -42.56 -16.89 0.61
CA LYS A 226 -41.96 -17.86 -0.32
C LYS A 226 -42.23 -17.67 -1.82
N GLY A 227 -41.92 -16.50 -2.38
CA GLY A 227 -41.88 -16.28 -3.82
C GLY A 227 -40.43 -16.15 -4.27
N GLU A 228 -40.10 -16.72 -5.43
CA GLU A 228 -38.81 -16.53 -6.10
C GLU A 228 -38.55 -15.03 -6.38
N PRO A 229 -37.29 -14.58 -6.39
CA PRO A 229 -36.94 -13.20 -6.70
C PRO A 229 -37.49 -12.81 -8.07
N ILE A 230 -38.26 -11.72 -8.12
CA ILE A 230 -38.75 -11.16 -9.39
C ILE A 230 -37.82 -10.01 -9.76
N ASP A 231 -37.27 -10.06 -10.96
CA ASP A 231 -36.44 -9.00 -11.53
C ASP A 231 -37.35 -7.78 -11.81
N ILE A 232 -37.46 -6.88 -10.83
CA ILE A 232 -38.42 -5.76 -10.87
C ILE A 232 -37.95 -4.61 -11.76
N PHE A 233 -36.67 -4.56 -12.12
CA PHE A 233 -36.09 -3.60 -13.05
C PHE A 233 -34.69 -4.04 -13.47
N ARG A 234 -34.48 -4.25 -14.78
CA ARG A 234 -33.17 -4.64 -15.36
C ARG A 234 -32.80 -3.67 -16.47
N VAL A 235 -31.52 -3.27 -16.51
CA VAL A 235 -30.98 -2.45 -17.60
C VAL A 235 -29.66 -3.03 -18.10
N THR A 236 -29.43 -2.95 -19.41
CA THR A 236 -28.32 -3.58 -20.15
C THR A 236 -27.53 -2.51 -20.96
N PRO A 237 -26.44 -2.84 -21.69
CA PRO A 237 -25.10 -2.39 -21.30
C PRO A 237 -24.55 -1.18 -22.08
N ASP A 238 -25.34 -0.44 -22.85
CA ASP A 238 -24.79 0.60 -23.73
C ASP A 238 -24.78 2.01 -23.11
N SER A 239 -25.87 2.50 -22.49
CA SER A 239 -25.83 3.55 -21.44
C SER A 239 -27.22 3.94 -20.97
N ILE A 240 -27.36 4.32 -19.68
CA ILE A 240 -28.52 5.07 -19.20
C ILE A 240 -28.08 6.52 -18.96
N ARG A 241 -28.82 7.49 -19.51
CA ARG A 241 -28.68 8.89 -19.13
C ARG A 241 -29.97 9.38 -18.50
N MET A 242 -29.92 9.70 -17.21
CA MET A 242 -31.04 10.29 -16.48
C MET A 242 -30.75 11.76 -16.16
N TYR A 243 -31.63 12.65 -16.62
CA TYR A 243 -31.58 14.07 -16.27
C TYR A 243 -32.54 14.32 -15.11
N ILE A 244 -32.00 14.81 -14.00
CA ILE A 244 -32.76 15.16 -12.80
C ILE A 244 -32.84 16.68 -12.73
N ASN A 245 -34.06 17.21 -12.56
CA ASN A 245 -34.26 18.62 -12.30
C ASN A 245 -34.22 18.86 -10.77
N ASP A 246 -33.20 19.55 -10.28
CA ASP A 246 -32.94 19.79 -8.85
C ASP A 246 -33.90 20.79 -8.17
N SER A 247 -35.00 21.18 -8.82
CA SER A 247 -35.99 22.09 -8.24
C SER A 247 -36.92 21.44 -7.20
N GLY A 248 -36.89 20.11 -7.04
CA GLY A 248 -37.77 19.36 -6.13
C GLY A 248 -37.25 19.23 -4.69
N LYS A 249 -37.86 19.95 -3.74
CA LYS A 249 -37.53 19.94 -2.29
C LYS A 249 -38.05 18.71 -1.50
N GLY A 250 -38.01 17.50 -2.07
CA GLY A 250 -38.42 16.27 -1.38
C GLY A 250 -37.28 15.65 -0.54
N GLY A 251 -37.58 15.02 0.61
CA GLY A 251 -36.57 14.50 1.56
C GLY A 251 -35.64 13.38 1.05
N ARG A 252 -35.85 12.89 -0.18
CA ARG A 252 -34.91 12.10 -0.98
C ARG A 252 -35.12 12.54 -2.43
N GLY A 253 -34.14 13.23 -3.01
CA GLY A 253 -34.17 13.72 -4.38
C GLY A 253 -33.17 12.97 -5.27
N GLY A 254 -33.46 12.89 -6.56
CA GLY A 254 -32.52 12.43 -7.59
C GLY A 254 -32.90 11.10 -8.21
N PHE A 255 -32.51 9.99 -7.58
CA PHE A 255 -32.77 8.62 -8.04
C PHE A 255 -32.63 7.70 -6.83
N ALA A 256 -33.66 6.90 -6.51
CA ALA A 256 -33.64 6.05 -5.31
C ALA A 256 -34.10 4.61 -5.64
N ILE A 257 -33.18 3.65 -5.49
CA ILE A 257 -33.48 2.21 -5.48
C ILE A 257 -33.44 1.76 -4.02
N GLY A 258 -34.54 1.19 -3.51
CA GLY A 258 -34.55 0.67 -2.15
C GLY A 258 -35.61 -0.39 -1.93
N GLY A 259 -35.18 -1.58 -1.49
CA GLY A 259 -36.04 -2.61 -0.89
C GLY A 259 -36.14 -2.42 0.62
N ARG A 260 -37.29 -2.75 1.22
CA ARG A 260 -37.39 -2.98 2.67
C ARG A 260 -37.62 -4.47 2.89
N THR A 261 -36.59 -5.19 3.34
CA THR A 261 -36.72 -6.59 3.76
C THR A 261 -37.37 -6.64 5.15
N PRO A 262 -38.46 -7.39 5.37
CA PRO A 262 -38.96 -7.68 6.72
C PRO A 262 -37.89 -8.43 7.52
N GLN A 263 -37.90 -8.24 8.84
CA GLN A 263 -36.83 -8.46 9.81
C GLN A 263 -36.24 -9.87 10.01
N ASN A 264 -36.33 -10.83 9.08
CA ASN A 264 -35.86 -12.19 9.32
C ASN A 264 -34.90 -12.73 8.24
N LYS A 265 -33.62 -12.83 8.62
CA LYS A 265 -32.56 -13.75 8.13
C LYS A 265 -32.62 -14.14 6.63
N GLY A 266 -32.33 -13.20 5.74
CA GLY A 266 -31.95 -13.46 4.35
C GLY A 266 -30.54 -12.94 4.07
N ILE A 267 -29.74 -13.69 3.34
CA ILE A 267 -28.34 -13.39 2.99
C ILE A 267 -28.32 -12.14 2.11
N GLY A 268 -27.34 -11.24 2.30
CA GLY A 268 -27.31 -9.93 1.65
C GLY A 268 -27.41 -10.02 0.12
N GLU A 269 -28.41 -9.34 -0.45
CA GLU A 269 -28.57 -9.21 -1.89
C GLU A 269 -27.80 -7.96 -2.36
N GLU A 270 -26.97 -8.09 -3.40
CA GLU A 270 -26.34 -6.95 -4.08
C GLU A 270 -27.38 -6.23 -4.93
N TYR A 271 -27.87 -5.08 -4.45
CA TYR A 271 -28.82 -4.26 -5.19
C TYR A 271 -28.15 -3.30 -6.19
N PHE A 272 -26.81 -3.23 -6.22
CA PHE A 272 -26.04 -2.36 -7.11
C PHE A 272 -24.59 -2.86 -7.23
N SER A 273 -24.14 -3.15 -8.46
CA SER A 273 -22.77 -3.58 -8.76
C SER A 273 -22.11 -2.58 -9.73
N ILE A 274 -20.86 -2.19 -9.44
CA ILE A 274 -20.09 -1.21 -10.22
C ILE A 274 -18.94 -1.94 -10.90
N ASP A 275 -18.88 -1.89 -12.24
CA ASP A 275 -17.75 -2.39 -13.02
C ASP A 275 -16.58 -1.39 -12.95
N PRO A 276 -15.41 -1.77 -12.41
CA PRO A 276 -14.22 -0.91 -12.31
C PRO A 276 -13.64 -0.49 -13.67
N GLN A 277 -13.91 -1.23 -14.76
CA GLN A 277 -13.29 -0.97 -16.06
C GLN A 277 -14.04 0.06 -16.90
N LYS A 278 -15.28 0.41 -16.57
CA LYS A 278 -16.15 1.26 -17.42
C LYS A 278 -16.90 2.37 -16.70
N THR A 279 -16.76 2.48 -15.37
CA THR A 279 -17.52 3.47 -14.61
C THR A 279 -16.74 4.78 -14.44
N LYS A 280 -17.24 5.88 -15.02
CA LYS A 280 -16.76 7.25 -14.79
C LYS A 280 -17.76 8.02 -13.96
N ILE A 281 -17.46 8.25 -12.68
CA ILE A 281 -18.29 9.05 -11.78
C ILE A 281 -17.84 10.51 -11.88
N ILE A 282 -18.71 11.39 -12.37
CA ILE A 282 -18.47 12.84 -12.41
C ILE A 282 -19.42 13.48 -11.40
N ALA A 283 -18.92 13.77 -10.20
CA ALA A 283 -19.65 14.54 -9.20
C ALA A 283 -19.44 16.05 -9.47
N LYS A 284 -20.53 16.82 -9.42
CA LYS A 284 -20.48 18.27 -9.66
C LYS A 284 -19.99 19.07 -8.44
N ASP A 285 -19.90 18.44 -7.26
CA ASP A 285 -19.52 19.07 -6.00
C ASP A 285 -18.26 18.44 -5.36
N PRO A 286 -17.42 19.23 -4.67
CA PRO A 286 -16.13 18.77 -4.13
C PRO A 286 -16.21 17.83 -2.91
N VAL A 287 -17.41 17.46 -2.44
CA VAL A 287 -17.61 16.93 -1.06
C VAL A 287 -18.19 15.51 -0.98
N ALA A 288 -18.62 14.90 -2.07
CA ALA A 288 -19.23 13.56 -2.03
C ALA A 288 -18.32 12.49 -2.65
N GLY A 289 -17.33 12.04 -1.88
CA GLY A 289 -16.64 10.77 -2.13
C GLY A 289 -17.50 9.57 -1.72
N PHE A 290 -17.26 8.40 -2.32
CA PHE A 290 -17.88 7.09 -2.02
C PHE A 290 -18.40 6.93 -0.58
N THR A 291 -19.72 6.88 -0.38
CA THR A 291 -20.31 6.47 0.91
C THR A 291 -20.60 4.96 0.88
N LEU A 292 -19.71 4.14 1.46
CA LEU A 292 -20.07 2.80 1.92
C LEU A 292 -20.78 2.95 3.28
N GLY A 293 -22.04 3.37 3.26
CA GLY A 293 -22.88 3.45 4.45
C GLY A 293 -23.79 2.24 4.54
N ASN A 294 -23.82 1.55 5.68
CA ASN A 294 -24.90 0.61 5.98
C ASN A 294 -25.57 0.96 7.33
N ASN A 295 -26.90 0.96 7.29
CA ASN A 295 -27.90 1.01 8.35
C ASN A 295 -28.49 2.39 8.79
N PRO A 296 -29.80 2.66 8.57
CA PRO A 296 -30.47 3.94 8.86
C PRO A 296 -30.77 4.25 10.35
N GLN A 297 -30.15 3.56 11.30
CA GLN A 297 -30.41 3.78 12.74
C GLN A 297 -29.16 4.09 13.58
N SER A 298 -27.98 4.22 12.99
CA SER A 298 -26.80 4.73 13.68
C SER A 298 -26.30 5.98 12.98
N LEU A 299 -25.71 6.88 13.76
CA LEU A 299 -25.22 8.20 13.37
C LEU A 299 -24.46 8.16 12.02
N SER A 300 -24.56 9.23 11.24
CA SER A 300 -23.89 9.44 9.95
C SER A 300 -22.38 9.25 10.03
N GLU A 301 -21.90 8.01 10.01
CA GLU A 301 -20.49 7.67 10.07
C GLU A 301 -19.90 7.70 8.65
N ASN A 302 -19.21 8.80 8.31
CA ASN A 302 -18.49 8.92 7.05
C ASN A 302 -17.16 8.18 7.15
N PHE A 303 -17.06 7.05 6.44
CA PHE A 303 -15.81 6.28 6.31
C PHE A 303 -14.83 6.88 5.31
N LEU A 304 -15.27 7.83 4.49
CA LEU A 304 -14.44 8.47 3.47
C LEU A 304 -14.74 9.97 3.42
N ARG A 305 -13.73 10.81 3.67
CA ARG A 305 -13.80 12.28 3.56
C ARG A 305 -12.57 12.75 2.78
N LEU A 306 -12.75 13.00 1.48
CA LEU A 306 -11.69 13.44 0.60
C LEU A 306 -11.98 14.88 0.14
N SER A 307 -10.97 15.73 0.19
CA SER A 307 -10.95 17.06 -0.40
C SER A 307 -9.56 17.31 -1.01
N PRO A 308 -9.39 18.33 -1.87
CA PRO A 308 -8.07 18.69 -2.40
C PRO A 308 -7.04 18.98 -1.29
N GLU A 309 -7.50 19.40 -0.11
CA GLU A 309 -6.66 19.71 1.03
C GLU A 309 -6.48 18.53 1.98
N ASN A 310 -7.37 17.53 2.06
CA ASN A 310 -7.25 16.45 3.04
C ASN A 310 -7.84 15.13 2.55
N TYR A 311 -7.16 14.01 2.83
CA TYR A 311 -7.57 12.66 2.46
C TYR A 311 -7.80 11.81 3.72
N PHE A 312 -9.05 11.65 4.16
CA PHE A 312 -9.38 10.83 5.33
C PHE A 312 -10.15 9.57 4.93
N ILE A 313 -9.60 8.41 5.30
CA ILE A 313 -10.12 7.08 4.96
C ILE A 313 -10.17 6.25 6.25
N GLY A 314 -11.35 5.85 6.69
CA GLY A 314 -11.57 5.09 7.93
C GLY A 314 -12.52 5.79 8.89
N HIS A 315 -13.22 5.00 9.71
CA HIS A 315 -14.20 5.52 10.67
C HIS A 315 -13.55 6.53 11.64
N LEU A 316 -14.12 7.74 11.69
CA LEU A 316 -13.67 8.88 12.51
C LEU A 316 -12.24 9.37 12.21
N ALA A 317 -11.65 9.00 11.07
CA ALA A 317 -10.36 9.56 10.66
C ALA A 317 -10.47 11.08 10.49
N GLY A 318 -9.57 11.83 11.15
CA GLY A 318 -9.55 13.30 11.11
C GLY A 318 -10.84 13.97 11.58
N SER A 319 -11.64 13.33 12.45
CA SER A 319 -12.98 13.82 12.82
C SER A 319 -12.98 15.21 13.47
N SER A 320 -11.92 15.57 14.19
CA SER A 320 -11.80 16.87 14.86
C SER A 320 -11.18 17.98 14.01
N ASN A 321 -10.85 17.71 12.73
CA ASN A 321 -10.13 18.67 11.89
C ASN A 321 -10.97 19.88 11.53
N LYS A 322 -10.57 21.05 12.06
CA LYS A 322 -11.22 22.36 11.84
C LYS A 322 -10.52 23.13 10.74
N ASN A 323 -9.21 23.36 10.88
CA ASN A 323 -8.42 24.20 9.97
C ASN A 323 -7.18 23.53 9.39
N GLY A 324 -6.86 22.30 9.81
CA GLY A 324 -5.68 21.57 9.33
C GLY A 324 -5.77 21.22 7.85
N LYS A 325 -4.67 21.41 7.13
CA LYS A 325 -4.58 21.20 5.67
C LYS A 325 -3.45 20.23 5.31
N TYR A 326 -3.57 19.63 4.14
CA TYR A 326 -2.61 18.72 3.53
C TYR A 326 -2.37 17.46 4.35
N ASN A 327 -3.41 16.95 5.02
CA ASN A 327 -3.32 15.73 5.81
C ASN A 327 -3.81 14.50 5.04
N SER A 328 -3.19 13.36 5.29
CA SER A 328 -3.61 12.05 4.75
C SER A 328 -3.73 11.06 5.91
N PHE A 329 -4.95 10.71 6.31
CA PHE A 329 -5.24 9.80 7.42
C PHE A 329 -5.94 8.54 6.91
N ILE A 330 -5.38 7.37 7.21
CA ILE A 330 -5.89 6.08 6.76
C ILE A 330 -5.93 5.12 7.96
N GLY A 331 -7.13 4.70 8.37
CA GLY A 331 -7.35 3.76 9.48
C GLY A 331 -8.37 4.24 10.49
N TYR A 332 -8.92 3.31 11.27
CA TYR A 332 -9.89 3.60 12.33
C TYR A 332 -9.30 4.61 13.33
N ARG A 333 -9.98 5.76 13.48
CA ARG A 333 -9.61 6.87 14.36
C ARG A 333 -8.18 7.41 14.16
N SER A 334 -7.62 7.24 12.96
CA SER A 334 -6.34 7.86 12.63
C SER A 334 -6.48 9.40 12.63
N GLY A 335 -5.61 10.10 13.37
CA GLY A 335 -5.67 11.56 13.52
C GLY A 335 -6.98 12.08 14.13
N PHE A 336 -7.68 11.29 14.95
CA PHE A 336 -9.02 11.62 15.47
C PHE A 336 -9.14 13.02 16.10
N SER A 337 -8.14 13.41 16.90
CA SER A 337 -8.13 14.68 17.65
C SER A 337 -7.45 15.84 16.91
N ASN A 338 -7.03 15.65 15.65
CA ASN A 338 -6.31 16.68 14.89
C ASN A 338 -7.23 17.86 14.63
N SER A 339 -7.02 18.99 15.30
CA SER A 339 -7.85 20.19 15.15
C SER A 339 -7.30 21.13 14.08
N ASP A 340 -6.00 21.42 14.13
CA ASP A 340 -5.36 22.44 13.29
C ASP A 340 -4.02 21.96 12.69
N GLY A 341 -3.53 20.78 13.10
CA GLY A 341 -2.32 20.16 12.57
C GLY A 341 -2.39 19.98 11.06
N SER A 342 -1.31 20.32 10.36
CA SER A 342 -1.23 20.30 8.90
C SER A 342 -0.05 19.46 8.42
N LYS A 343 -0.12 18.97 7.17
CA LYS A 343 0.94 18.18 6.51
C LYS A 343 1.25 16.85 7.21
N ASN A 344 0.27 16.24 7.86
CA ASN A 344 0.44 14.97 8.57
C ASN A 344 0.00 13.77 7.74
N TYR A 345 0.76 12.68 7.81
CA TYR A 345 0.49 11.42 7.12
C TYR A 345 0.36 10.30 8.15
N PHE A 346 -0.87 9.91 8.48
CA PHE A 346 -1.14 8.90 9.50
C PHE A 346 -1.78 7.67 8.88
N ILE A 347 -1.20 6.49 9.11
CA ILE A 347 -1.66 5.22 8.54
C ILE A 347 -1.64 4.16 9.64
N GLY A 348 -2.79 3.57 9.97
CA GLY A 348 -2.93 2.52 10.97
C GLY A 348 -4.01 2.79 12.02
N PHE A 349 -4.40 1.75 12.76
CA PHE A 349 -5.35 1.84 13.87
C PHE A 349 -4.83 2.82 14.93
N HIS A 350 -5.59 3.88 15.24
CA HIS A 350 -5.21 4.93 16.20
C HIS A 350 -3.86 5.64 15.95
N SER A 351 -3.33 5.59 14.73
CA SER A 351 -2.12 6.34 14.39
C SER A 351 -2.38 7.85 14.55
N GLY A 352 -1.55 8.54 15.35
CA GLY A 352 -1.70 9.96 15.65
C GLY A 352 -3.00 10.37 16.38
N TYR A 353 -3.62 9.46 17.15
CA TYR A 353 -4.97 9.65 17.73
C TYR A 353 -5.18 10.98 18.48
N ASN A 354 -4.24 11.39 19.35
CA ASN A 354 -4.33 12.62 20.14
C ASN A 354 -3.64 13.83 19.52
N ASN A 355 -3.10 13.74 18.28
CA ASN A 355 -2.46 14.88 17.64
C ASN A 355 -3.46 16.02 17.56
N THR A 356 -3.21 17.18 18.17
CA THR A 356 -4.15 18.33 18.14
C THR A 356 -3.68 19.37 17.14
N ILE A 357 -2.47 19.90 17.34
CA ILE A 357 -1.87 20.98 16.53
C ILE A 357 -0.56 20.58 15.86
N GLY A 358 -0.01 19.41 16.21
CA GLY A 358 1.25 18.91 15.65
C GLY A 358 1.20 18.80 14.13
N SER A 359 2.28 19.19 13.46
CA SER A 359 2.33 19.34 12.00
C SER A 359 3.56 18.66 11.38
N SER A 360 3.46 18.30 10.11
CA SER A 360 4.56 17.67 9.33
C SER A 360 5.03 16.33 9.90
N ASN A 361 4.13 15.52 10.46
CA ASN A 361 4.46 14.20 11.01
C ASN A 361 4.07 13.06 10.05
N ILE A 362 4.84 11.97 10.05
CA ILE A 362 4.54 10.71 9.36
C ILE A 362 4.41 9.63 10.42
N PHE A 363 3.20 9.11 10.66
CA PHE A 363 2.98 8.01 11.60
C PHE A 363 2.39 6.80 10.86
N MET A 364 3.04 5.64 10.94
CA MET A 364 2.61 4.42 10.27
C MET A 364 2.68 3.24 11.22
N GLY A 365 1.57 2.54 11.45
CA GLY A 365 1.47 1.41 12.37
C GLY A 365 0.37 1.59 13.42
N ASP A 366 0.03 0.50 14.10
CA ASP A 366 -0.92 0.53 15.21
C ASP A 366 -0.41 1.45 16.33
N SER A 367 -1.19 2.49 16.63
CA SER A 367 -0.96 3.44 17.73
C SER A 367 0.39 4.17 17.66
N ALA A 368 0.99 4.27 16.47
CA ALA A 368 2.17 5.09 16.23
C ALA A 368 1.85 6.56 16.55
N GLY A 369 2.67 7.21 17.39
CA GLY A 369 2.45 8.61 17.80
C GLY A 369 1.12 8.87 18.53
N PHE A 370 0.50 7.86 19.17
CA PHE A 370 -0.85 7.95 19.75
C PHE A 370 -1.07 9.18 20.65
N LYS A 371 -0.11 9.52 21.52
CA LYS A 371 -0.21 10.66 22.46
C LYS A 371 0.38 11.97 21.93
N ASN A 372 0.77 12.07 20.65
CA ASN A 372 1.31 13.32 20.12
C ASN A 372 0.30 14.43 20.33
N ILE A 373 0.67 15.57 20.91
CA ILE A 373 -0.24 16.71 21.10
C ILE A 373 0.16 17.80 20.10
N SER A 374 1.39 18.28 20.23
CA SER A 374 1.94 19.38 19.43
C SER A 374 3.30 19.08 18.81
N GLY A 375 3.78 17.83 18.86
CA GLY A 375 5.05 17.46 18.26
C GLY A 375 5.03 17.63 16.73
N GLU A 376 6.17 18.05 16.16
CA GLU A 376 6.30 18.38 14.74
C GLU A 376 7.49 17.67 14.08
N ARG A 377 7.41 17.49 12.76
CA ARG A 377 8.51 16.93 11.95
C ARG A 377 8.99 15.55 12.41
N ASN A 378 8.11 14.73 12.97
CA ASN A 378 8.45 13.38 13.42
C ASN A 378 8.08 12.31 12.37
N THR A 379 8.89 11.26 12.26
CA THR A 379 8.59 10.06 11.45
C THR A 379 8.59 8.84 12.36
N PHE A 380 7.40 8.29 12.66
CA PHE A 380 7.23 7.08 13.48
C PHE A 380 6.64 5.95 12.65
N ILE A 381 7.36 4.84 12.51
CA ILE A 381 6.93 3.69 11.71
C ILE A 381 7.11 2.42 12.55
N GLY A 382 6.01 1.73 12.84
CA GLY A 382 5.97 0.52 13.66
C GLY A 382 4.89 0.59 14.74
N THR A 383 4.46 -0.58 15.22
CA THR A 383 3.48 -0.68 16.32
C THR A 383 3.99 0.05 17.56
N MET A 384 3.19 1.00 18.05
CA MET A 384 3.46 1.84 19.23
C MET A 384 4.80 2.61 19.16
N ALA A 385 5.35 2.85 17.97
CA ALA A 385 6.51 3.73 17.79
C ALA A 385 6.15 5.15 18.25
N GLY A 386 6.95 5.71 19.16
CA GLY A 386 6.70 7.05 19.73
C GLY A 386 5.36 7.21 20.45
N LEU A 387 4.76 6.13 20.99
CA LEU A 387 3.40 6.13 21.54
C LEU A 387 3.16 7.25 22.56
N ASN A 388 4.11 7.52 23.46
CA ASN A 388 3.98 8.55 24.50
C ASN A 388 4.52 9.93 24.09
N ASN A 389 4.93 10.15 22.84
CA ASN A 389 5.44 11.46 22.41
C ASN A 389 4.33 12.48 22.60
N THR A 390 4.55 13.55 23.34
CA THR A 390 3.56 14.64 23.54
C THR A 390 3.95 15.88 22.76
N THR A 391 5.23 16.28 22.82
CA THR A 391 5.72 17.54 22.24
C THR A 391 7.07 17.39 21.53
N GLY A 392 7.61 16.18 21.42
CA GLY A 392 8.91 15.94 20.77
C GLY A 392 8.90 16.33 19.29
N ILE A 393 10.06 16.78 18.80
CA ILE A 393 10.22 17.38 17.47
C ILE A 393 11.40 16.73 16.73
N GLU A 394 11.29 16.57 15.41
CA GLU A 394 12.39 16.10 14.54
C GLU A 394 12.94 14.72 14.91
N ASN A 395 12.08 13.80 15.35
CA ASN A 395 12.47 12.44 15.68
C ASN A 395 12.16 11.45 14.55
N VAL A 396 13.01 10.44 14.35
CA VAL A 396 12.80 9.32 13.43
C VAL A 396 12.81 8.03 14.23
N PHE A 397 11.64 7.41 14.44
CA PHE A 397 11.50 6.14 15.14
C PHE A 397 11.00 5.06 14.18
N LEU A 398 11.79 4.00 13.97
CA LEU A 398 11.47 2.91 13.06
C LEU A 398 11.62 1.57 13.75
N GLY A 399 10.51 0.86 13.95
CA GLY A 399 10.45 -0.45 14.59
C GLY A 399 9.39 -0.50 15.71
N PRO A 400 8.89 -1.69 16.06
CA PRO A 400 7.96 -1.84 17.17
C PRO A 400 8.55 -1.28 18.48
N TYR A 401 7.78 -0.44 19.16
CA TYR A 401 8.14 0.21 20.43
C TYR A 401 9.40 1.10 20.39
N ALA A 402 9.91 1.46 19.21
CA ALA A 402 10.99 2.44 19.10
C ALA A 402 10.55 3.79 19.71
N GLY A 403 11.33 4.30 20.66
CA GLY A 403 11.01 5.54 21.38
C GLY A 403 9.68 5.55 22.13
N TYR A 404 9.15 4.39 22.55
CA TYR A 404 7.82 4.23 23.15
C TYR A 404 7.53 5.22 24.29
N SER A 405 8.50 5.50 25.16
CA SER A 405 8.34 6.36 26.34
C SER A 405 8.74 7.82 26.10
N ASN A 406 9.19 8.19 24.90
CA ASN A 406 9.60 9.57 24.61
C ASN A 406 8.42 10.51 24.85
N LYS A 407 8.60 11.58 25.63
CA LYS A 407 7.58 12.60 25.90
C LYS A 407 7.86 13.87 25.11
N SER A 408 9.07 14.40 25.24
CA SER A 408 9.45 15.70 24.67
C SER A 408 10.85 15.74 24.03
N GLY A 409 11.50 14.59 23.86
CA GLY A 409 12.82 14.51 23.24
C GLY A 409 12.81 15.01 21.80
N LYS A 410 13.94 15.55 21.34
CA LYS A 410 14.12 16.11 19.99
C LYS A 410 15.34 15.57 19.25
N CYS A 411 15.25 15.59 17.91
CA CYS A 411 16.36 15.26 17.01
C CYS A 411 16.96 13.86 17.27
N ASN A 412 16.12 12.87 17.59
CA ASN A 412 16.56 11.49 17.85
C ASN A 412 16.29 10.59 16.64
N ILE A 413 17.20 9.67 16.34
CA ILE A 413 17.06 8.59 15.36
C ILE A 413 17.07 7.27 16.12
N LEU A 414 15.94 6.58 16.24
CA LEU A 414 15.79 5.31 16.96
C LEU A 414 15.27 4.24 15.99
N ILE A 415 16.12 3.29 15.61
CA ILE A 415 15.83 2.29 14.59
C ILE A 415 16.06 0.89 15.18
N GLY A 416 15.02 0.06 15.20
CA GLY A 416 15.03 -1.29 15.75
C GLY A 416 13.95 -1.51 16.80
N THR A 417 13.56 -2.77 17.00
CA THR A 417 12.62 -3.14 18.07
C THR A 417 13.15 -2.69 19.42
N ASN A 418 12.33 -1.98 20.19
CA ASN A 418 12.66 -1.43 21.51
C ASN A 418 13.87 -0.47 21.54
N ALA A 419 14.32 0.08 20.40
CA ALA A 419 15.38 1.09 20.40
C ALA A 419 14.93 2.34 21.19
N GLY A 420 15.68 2.72 22.22
CA GLY A 420 15.33 3.83 23.11
C GLY A 420 13.97 3.72 23.80
N LEU A 421 13.49 2.50 24.11
CA LEU A 421 12.13 2.26 24.64
C LEU A 421 11.80 3.09 25.89
N LEU A 422 12.74 3.24 26.82
CA LEU A 422 12.56 4.00 28.08
C LEU A 422 13.12 5.43 28.02
N SER A 423 13.59 5.89 26.86
CA SER A 423 14.06 7.27 26.71
C SER A 423 12.87 8.24 26.80
N THR A 424 12.83 9.08 27.84
CA THR A 424 11.66 9.95 28.12
C THR A 424 11.80 11.38 27.63
N VAL A 425 13.00 11.99 27.71
CA VAL A 425 13.23 13.41 27.37
C VAL A 425 14.56 13.65 26.64
N ALA A 426 15.26 12.59 26.24
CA ALA A 426 16.60 12.69 25.69
C ALA A 426 16.61 13.31 24.29
N ASN A 427 17.74 13.94 23.92
CA ASN A 427 17.90 14.67 22.66
C ASN A 427 19.15 14.23 21.91
N TYR A 428 19.14 14.42 20.58
CA TYR A 428 20.32 14.23 19.73
C TYR A 428 20.95 12.83 19.84
N ASN A 429 20.13 11.80 20.04
CA ASN A 429 20.60 10.41 20.08
C ASN A 429 20.41 9.72 18.74
N THR A 430 21.33 8.83 18.39
CA THR A 430 21.21 7.91 17.25
C THR A 430 21.36 6.49 17.76
N PHE A 431 20.28 5.74 17.90
CA PHE A 431 20.27 4.34 18.33
C PHE A 431 19.80 3.46 17.18
N ILE A 432 20.65 2.55 16.71
CA ILE A 432 20.36 1.68 15.58
C ILE A 432 20.68 0.24 15.97
N GLY A 433 19.66 -0.60 16.11
CA GLY A 433 19.76 -1.99 16.53
C GLY A 433 18.65 -2.37 17.51
N VAL A 434 18.32 -3.66 17.58
CA VAL A 434 17.34 -4.17 18.55
C VAL A 434 17.84 -3.90 19.96
N GLY A 435 17.02 -3.25 20.79
CA GLY A 435 17.36 -2.90 22.18
C GLY A 435 18.48 -1.87 22.34
N SER A 436 18.93 -1.21 21.26
CA SER A 436 19.95 -0.17 21.35
C SER A 436 19.45 0.99 22.22
N GLY A 437 20.23 1.38 23.24
CA GLY A 437 19.89 2.46 24.17
C GLY A 437 18.59 2.24 24.95
N TYR A 438 18.19 0.99 25.22
CA TYR A 438 16.87 0.66 25.82
C TYR A 438 16.55 1.47 27.08
N HIS A 439 17.50 1.60 28.01
CA HIS A 439 17.37 2.35 29.28
C HIS A 439 17.92 3.78 29.22
N THR A 440 18.40 4.25 28.07
CA THR A 440 19.11 5.53 27.99
C THR A 440 18.18 6.72 28.10
N THR A 441 18.43 7.55 29.12
CA THR A 441 17.68 8.79 29.37
C THR A 441 18.48 10.06 29.05
N SER A 442 19.75 9.91 28.66
CA SER A 442 20.71 10.98 28.39
C SER A 442 20.86 11.30 26.90
N SER A 443 21.46 12.45 26.59
CA SER A 443 21.52 13.05 25.24
C SER A 443 22.89 12.88 24.57
N PHE A 444 22.96 13.13 23.25
CA PHE A 444 24.19 13.14 22.45
C PHE A 444 24.92 11.79 22.36
N ASN A 445 24.18 10.69 22.34
CA ASN A 445 24.75 9.34 22.25
C ASN A 445 24.49 8.70 20.88
N ALA A 446 25.50 8.03 20.33
CA ALA A 446 25.44 7.31 19.07
C ALA A 446 25.72 5.82 19.29
N PHE A 447 24.68 5.00 19.31
CA PHE A 447 24.74 3.56 19.57
C PHE A 447 24.33 2.78 18.32
N TYR A 448 25.17 1.85 17.89
CA TYR A 448 24.95 1.03 16.70
C TYR A 448 25.28 -0.42 16.99
N GLY A 449 24.27 -1.29 16.88
CA GLY A 449 24.36 -2.71 17.16
C GLY A 449 23.27 -3.18 18.12
N THR A 450 22.95 -4.47 18.07
CA THR A 450 22.01 -5.08 19.01
C THR A 450 22.49 -4.88 20.45
N ASN A 451 21.61 -4.35 21.30
CA ASN A 451 21.87 -4.05 22.71
C ASN A 451 23.08 -3.14 22.99
N SER A 452 23.51 -2.34 22.00
CA SER A 452 24.52 -1.30 22.24
C SER A 452 23.96 -0.28 23.24
N GLY A 453 24.65 -0.05 24.35
CA GLY A 453 24.19 0.83 25.43
C GLY A 453 22.87 0.38 26.09
N PHE A 454 22.57 -0.92 26.15
CA PHE A 454 21.27 -1.42 26.61
C PHE A 454 20.86 -0.95 28.01
N ALA A 455 21.74 -1.07 29.00
CA ALA A 455 21.52 -0.65 30.39
C ALA A 455 22.13 0.73 30.69
N PHE A 456 22.62 1.44 29.68
CA PHE A 456 23.26 2.75 29.84
C PHE A 456 22.22 3.78 30.30
N THR A 457 22.25 4.22 31.55
CA THR A 457 21.19 5.05 32.16
C THR A 457 21.45 6.57 32.01
N THR A 458 22.67 7.00 32.34
CA THR A 458 23.13 8.40 32.38
C THR A 458 24.35 8.61 31.47
N GLY A 459 24.82 9.85 31.26
CA GLY A 459 26.04 10.12 30.49
C GLY A 459 25.82 10.54 29.01
N SER A 460 26.65 11.43 28.49
CA SER A 460 26.44 12.04 27.16
C SER A 460 27.68 11.97 26.26
N SER A 461 27.51 12.23 24.97
CA SER A 461 28.63 12.29 24.03
C SER A 461 29.38 10.96 23.89
N ASN A 462 28.67 9.84 23.93
CA ASN A 462 29.26 8.50 23.77
C ASN A 462 28.98 7.92 22.38
N ALA A 463 29.93 7.17 21.83
CA ALA A 463 29.82 6.48 20.56
C ALA A 463 30.12 4.98 20.75
N PHE A 464 29.08 4.15 20.70
CA PHE A 464 29.19 2.70 20.85
C PHE A 464 28.81 2.00 19.54
N LEU A 465 29.73 1.21 18.99
CA LEU A 465 29.58 0.54 17.71
C LEU A 465 29.93 -0.95 17.87
N GLY A 466 28.92 -1.80 17.95
CA GLY A 466 29.05 -3.25 18.08
C GLY A 466 27.90 -3.89 18.85
N CYS A 467 27.72 -5.19 18.68
CA CYS A 467 26.78 -5.96 19.51
C CYS A 467 27.23 -5.89 20.98
N ASN A 468 26.31 -5.55 21.88
CA ASN A 468 26.56 -5.40 23.32
C ASN A 468 27.69 -4.40 23.69
N ALA A 469 28.08 -3.49 22.79
CA ALA A 469 29.03 -2.45 23.14
C ALA A 469 28.42 -1.54 24.22
N GLY A 470 29.10 -1.37 25.36
CA GLY A 470 28.55 -0.60 26.48
C GLY A 470 27.27 -1.20 27.11
N TYR A 471 27.02 -2.51 27.01
CA TYR A 471 25.75 -3.13 27.43
C TYR A 471 25.36 -2.80 28.88
N TRP A 472 26.27 -2.95 29.83
CA TRP A 472 26.15 -2.71 31.27
C TRP A 472 26.97 -1.51 31.76
N PHE A 473 27.51 -0.70 30.84
CA PHE A 473 28.29 0.45 31.24
C PHE A 473 27.36 1.51 31.84
N ASP A 474 27.48 1.76 33.15
CA ASP A 474 26.60 2.70 33.85
C ASP A 474 27.19 4.12 33.81
N GLY A 475 26.60 4.97 32.99
CA GLY A 475 27.01 6.37 32.94
C GLY A 475 28.28 6.62 32.11
N GLY A 476 28.73 7.88 32.10
CA GLY A 476 30.00 8.26 31.49
C GLY A 476 29.84 9.19 30.30
N THR A 477 30.83 10.07 30.13
CA THR A 477 30.86 11.08 29.07
C THR A 477 32.07 10.91 28.19
N GLY A 478 31.88 11.05 26.87
CA GLY A 478 33.00 11.11 25.93
C GLY A 478 33.67 9.77 25.65
N ASN A 479 32.97 8.64 25.83
CA ASN A 479 33.52 7.32 25.57
C ASN A 479 33.30 6.88 24.11
N THR A 480 34.29 6.22 23.52
CA THR A 480 34.21 5.61 22.17
C THR A 480 34.51 4.13 22.27
N PHE A 481 33.51 3.27 22.06
CA PHE A 481 33.65 1.81 22.09
C PHE A 481 33.33 1.22 20.73
N VAL A 482 34.27 0.49 20.14
CA VAL A 482 34.12 -0.08 18.80
C VAL A 482 34.53 -1.55 18.80
N GLY A 483 33.56 -2.44 18.64
CA GLY A 483 33.73 -3.90 18.63
C GLY A 483 32.61 -4.62 19.41
N SER A 484 32.42 -5.92 19.14
CA SER A 484 31.48 -6.73 19.93
C SER A 484 31.95 -6.83 21.37
N ASP A 485 31.02 -6.61 22.30
CA ASP A 485 31.26 -6.68 23.75
C ASP A 485 32.38 -5.75 24.24
N CYS A 486 32.64 -4.67 23.49
CA CYS A 486 33.61 -3.65 23.84
C CYS A 486 33.03 -2.73 24.94
N GLY A 487 33.79 -2.52 26.01
CA GLY A 487 33.33 -1.76 27.16
C GLY A 487 32.03 -2.30 27.76
N ARG A 488 31.78 -3.62 27.69
CA ARG A 488 30.49 -4.22 28.04
C ARG A 488 30.08 -3.88 29.47
N GLY A 489 31.04 -3.87 30.39
CA GLY A 489 30.81 -3.71 31.82
C GLY A 489 30.38 -5.00 32.51
N GLY A 490 30.73 -5.10 33.79
CA GLY A 490 30.21 -6.15 34.66
C GLY A 490 28.70 -5.98 34.87
N PRO A 491 27.93 -7.06 35.11
CA PRO A 491 26.56 -6.92 35.60
C PRO A 491 26.62 -6.21 36.94
N ASP A 492 26.34 -4.92 36.93
CA ASP A 492 26.43 -4.09 38.12
C ASP A 492 25.33 -4.51 39.11
N ASN A 493 25.77 -5.16 40.19
CA ASN A 493 24.94 -5.47 41.34
C ASN A 493 25.31 -4.55 42.53
N ASP A 494 26.20 -3.58 42.34
CA ASP A 494 26.66 -2.65 43.38
C ASP A 494 26.11 -1.23 43.11
N PRO A 495 25.75 -0.44 44.14
CA PRO A 495 25.29 0.93 43.96
C PRO A 495 26.40 1.85 43.43
N PRO A 496 26.03 2.98 42.81
CA PRO A 496 26.63 3.48 41.57
C PRO A 496 28.15 3.67 41.70
N ASP A 497 28.90 2.84 40.98
CA ASP A 497 30.30 3.15 40.70
C ASP A 497 30.40 4.49 39.94
N PRO A 498 31.42 5.32 40.22
CA PRO A 498 31.55 6.60 39.53
C PRO A 498 31.76 6.36 38.03
N PRO A 499 31.00 7.06 37.17
CA PRO A 499 30.96 6.77 35.74
C PRO A 499 32.31 6.97 35.07
N GLY A 500 32.74 6.01 34.25
CA GLY A 500 33.98 6.09 33.46
C GLY A 500 33.87 7.08 32.30
N ASN A 501 34.83 8.00 32.16
CA ASN A 501 34.80 9.07 31.15
C ASN A 501 36.01 9.01 30.22
N TYR A 502 35.84 9.54 29.01
CA TYR A 502 36.92 9.79 28.04
C TYR A 502 37.75 8.53 27.70
N ASN A 503 37.11 7.36 27.66
CA ASN A 503 37.74 6.11 27.28
C ASN A 503 37.62 5.85 25.78
N THR A 504 38.68 5.33 25.16
CA THR A 504 38.69 4.89 23.76
C THR A 504 39.03 3.42 23.69
N PHE A 505 38.04 2.58 23.42
CA PHE A 505 38.20 1.13 23.29
C PHE A 505 37.90 0.68 21.85
N LEU A 506 38.83 -0.08 21.27
CA LEU A 506 38.75 -0.58 19.90
C LEU A 506 39.17 -2.04 19.86
N GLY A 507 38.24 -2.92 19.53
CA GLY A 507 38.45 -4.37 19.44
C GLY A 507 37.39 -5.15 20.20
N SER A 508 37.13 -6.38 19.76
CA SER A 508 36.17 -7.24 20.45
C SER A 508 36.67 -7.59 21.85
N PHE A 509 35.80 -7.43 22.85
CA PHE A 509 36.09 -7.61 24.28
C PHE A 509 37.16 -6.66 24.86
N ALA A 510 37.51 -5.57 24.17
CA ALA A 510 38.37 -4.55 24.77
C ALA A 510 37.64 -3.87 25.93
N GLY A 511 38.27 -3.79 27.11
CA GLY A 511 37.65 -3.26 28.33
C GLY A 511 36.39 -4.02 28.77
N TYR A 512 36.31 -5.33 28.54
CA TYR A 512 35.07 -6.11 28.74
C TYR A 512 34.44 -5.94 30.13
N ASN A 513 35.24 -6.01 31.20
CA ASN A 513 34.78 -5.91 32.59
C ASN A 513 34.84 -4.50 33.19
N ILE A 514 34.94 -3.44 32.37
CA ILE A 514 35.08 -2.07 32.87
C ILE A 514 33.80 -1.61 33.59
N GLU A 515 33.91 -1.34 34.89
CA GLU A 515 32.81 -0.86 35.75
C GLU A 515 32.97 0.66 35.99
N SER A 516 34.21 1.09 36.22
CA SER A 516 34.59 2.50 36.32
C SER A 516 35.99 2.73 35.75
N GLY A 517 36.46 3.98 35.81
CA GLY A 517 37.79 4.35 35.33
C GLY A 517 37.75 5.17 34.04
N SER A 518 38.69 6.11 33.93
CA SER A 518 38.65 7.17 32.93
C SER A 518 39.98 7.32 32.19
N ASN A 519 39.93 7.95 31.01
CA ASN A 519 41.10 8.31 30.22
C ASN A 519 41.93 7.11 29.74
N ASN A 520 41.29 5.97 29.49
CA ASN A 520 41.97 4.77 29.01
C ASN A 520 41.92 4.69 27.47
N VAL A 521 42.99 4.17 26.86
CA VAL A 521 43.09 3.83 25.44
C VAL A 521 43.39 2.34 25.32
N LEU A 522 42.40 1.54 24.92
CA LEU A 522 42.52 0.08 24.79
C LEU A 522 42.28 -0.32 23.34
N ILE A 523 43.32 -0.72 22.63
CA ILE A 523 43.28 -1.03 21.21
C ILE A 523 43.76 -2.46 20.98
N GLY A 524 42.88 -3.34 20.53
CA GLY A 524 43.14 -4.76 20.31
C GLY A 524 42.07 -5.64 20.95
N SER A 525 41.84 -6.82 20.39
CA SER A 525 40.87 -7.75 20.99
C SER A 525 41.34 -8.16 22.38
N ARG A 526 40.43 -8.08 23.36
CA ARG A 526 40.67 -8.39 24.78
C ARG A 526 41.75 -7.52 25.45
N ALA A 527 42.11 -6.36 24.88
CA ALA A 527 42.95 -5.38 25.56
C ALA A 527 42.23 -4.90 26.84
N GLY A 528 42.89 -4.96 27.99
CA GLY A 528 42.29 -4.60 29.28
C GLY A 528 41.06 -5.42 29.68
N TYR A 529 40.95 -6.67 29.21
CA TYR A 529 39.76 -7.53 29.40
C TYR A 529 39.22 -7.59 30.84
N SER A 530 40.10 -7.79 31.82
CA SER A 530 39.72 -7.95 33.24
C SER A 530 39.75 -6.65 34.04
N MET A 531 40.05 -5.52 33.39
CA MET A 531 40.17 -4.23 34.06
C MET A 531 38.80 -3.71 34.48
N LYS A 532 38.58 -3.55 35.79
CA LYS A 532 37.33 -3.06 36.38
C LYS A 532 37.30 -1.56 36.62
N THR A 533 38.37 -0.98 37.18
CA THR A 533 38.39 0.42 37.67
C THR A 533 39.60 1.24 37.23
N GLY A 534 40.52 0.65 36.46
CA GLY A 534 41.78 1.26 36.06
C GLY A 534 41.59 2.53 35.20
N SER A 535 42.45 3.54 35.40
CA SER A 535 42.41 4.85 34.73
C SER A 535 43.76 5.24 34.14
N GLY A 536 43.75 6.03 33.06
CA GLY A 536 44.96 6.56 32.43
C GLY A 536 45.83 5.50 31.73
N ASN A 537 45.26 4.33 31.43
CA ASN A 537 46.01 3.22 30.85
C ASN A 537 46.03 3.28 29.32
N VAL A 538 47.13 2.84 28.71
CA VAL A 538 47.29 2.70 27.26
C VAL A 538 47.71 1.27 26.93
N PHE A 539 46.78 0.45 26.43
CA PHE A 539 47.04 -0.95 26.05
C PHE A 539 46.84 -1.15 24.56
N ILE A 540 47.85 -1.66 23.86
CA ILE A 540 47.85 -1.83 22.40
C ILE A 540 48.29 -3.25 22.02
N GLY A 541 47.37 -3.99 21.39
CA GLY A 541 47.52 -5.33 20.81
C GLY A 541 46.61 -6.39 21.46
N TYR A 542 46.63 -7.62 20.91
CA TYR A 542 45.79 -8.72 21.40
C TYR A 542 46.13 -9.09 22.86
N ASN A 543 45.12 -9.08 23.75
CA ASN A 543 45.28 -9.33 25.19
C ASN A 543 46.27 -8.40 25.94
N ALA A 544 46.67 -7.26 25.36
CA ALA A 544 47.55 -6.31 26.05
C ALA A 544 46.89 -5.82 27.36
N GLY A 545 47.63 -5.90 28.48
CA GLY A 545 47.14 -5.49 29.79
C GLY A 545 45.89 -6.23 30.27
N SER A 546 45.60 -7.45 29.79
CA SER A 546 44.33 -8.14 30.07
C SER A 546 44.06 -8.40 31.55
N ASN A 547 45.12 -8.48 32.37
CA ASN A 547 45.07 -8.72 33.82
C ASN A 547 45.51 -7.50 34.63
N GLU A 548 45.78 -6.37 33.97
CA GLU A 548 46.19 -5.14 34.63
C GLU A 548 44.97 -4.47 35.27
N THR A 549 45.10 -4.11 36.55
CA THR A 549 44.05 -3.45 37.33
C THR A 549 44.48 -2.07 37.84
N GLY A 550 45.75 -1.72 37.68
CA GLY A 550 46.31 -0.44 38.10
C GLY A 550 45.97 0.73 37.18
N ASN A 551 46.52 1.89 37.52
CA ASN A 551 46.39 3.13 36.78
C ASN A 551 47.71 3.49 36.08
N ASN A 552 47.60 4.33 35.06
CA ASN A 552 48.74 4.99 34.41
C ASN A 552 49.79 4.00 33.88
N LYS A 553 49.34 2.85 33.36
CA LYS A 553 50.17 1.80 32.77
C LYS A 553 50.16 1.86 31.24
N LEU A 554 51.30 1.50 30.65
CA LEU A 554 51.47 1.30 29.21
C LEU A 554 51.81 -0.16 28.94
N TYR A 555 51.06 -0.81 28.05
CA TYR A 555 51.38 -2.13 27.52
C TYR A 555 51.27 -2.11 25.99
N ILE A 556 52.34 -2.45 25.29
CA ILE A 556 52.31 -2.76 23.86
C ILE A 556 52.76 -4.20 23.69
N HIS A 557 51.82 -5.09 23.40
CA HIS A 557 52.09 -6.52 23.24
C HIS A 557 50.93 -7.23 22.53
N ASN A 558 51.16 -8.45 22.02
CA ASN A 558 50.15 -9.21 21.29
C ASN A 558 49.77 -10.54 21.96
N THR A 559 49.96 -10.64 23.28
CA THR A 559 49.50 -11.73 24.14
C THR A 559 49.20 -11.19 25.56
N SER A 560 48.74 -12.05 26.47
CA SER A 560 48.60 -11.70 27.89
C SER A 560 49.97 -11.78 28.57
N ALA A 561 50.72 -10.67 28.55
CA ALA A 561 52.03 -10.55 29.16
C ALA A 561 52.00 -9.56 30.33
N ASP A 562 52.80 -9.83 31.36
CA ASP A 562 53.03 -8.94 32.49
C ASP A 562 54.05 -7.83 32.15
N GLN A 563 54.40 -7.02 33.16
CA GLN A 563 55.37 -5.93 33.05
C GLN A 563 56.77 -6.38 32.58
N ASP A 564 57.12 -7.65 32.81
CA ASP A 564 58.45 -8.19 32.53
C ASP A 564 58.52 -8.91 31.17
N ASN A 565 57.37 -9.36 30.66
CA ASN A 565 57.28 -10.13 29.41
C ASN A 565 56.65 -9.36 28.23
N SER A 566 56.02 -8.20 28.47
CA SER A 566 55.45 -7.36 27.40
C SER A 566 56.55 -6.75 26.51
N LEU A 567 56.27 -6.44 25.24
CA LEU A 567 57.31 -5.90 24.34
C LEU A 567 57.75 -4.50 24.78
N VAL A 568 56.77 -3.67 25.15
CA VAL A 568 56.97 -2.38 25.81
C VAL A 568 56.04 -2.32 27.01
N TYR A 569 56.63 -2.05 28.18
CA TYR A 569 55.93 -1.71 29.41
C TYR A 569 56.25 -0.26 29.79
N GLY A 570 55.34 0.41 30.49
CA GLY A 570 55.63 1.71 31.07
C GLY A 570 54.69 2.10 32.20
N GLU A 571 55.12 3.08 32.98
CA GLU A 571 54.35 3.70 34.04
C GLU A 571 54.44 5.22 33.87
N PHE A 572 53.33 5.86 33.54
CA PHE A 572 53.32 7.30 33.26
C PHE A 572 53.65 8.12 34.51
N ASP A 573 53.13 7.71 35.68
CA ASP A 573 53.32 8.45 36.94
C ASP A 573 54.77 8.41 37.44
N ASN A 574 55.41 7.25 37.29
CA ASN A 574 56.79 7.02 37.71
C ASN A 574 57.81 7.37 36.61
N LYS A 575 57.34 7.77 35.42
CA LYS A 575 58.16 8.11 34.25
C LYS A 575 59.06 6.95 33.82
N ILE A 576 58.52 5.73 33.90
CA ILE A 576 59.24 4.50 33.56
C ILE A 576 58.84 4.03 32.16
N ILE A 577 59.82 3.65 31.36
CA ILE A 577 59.63 2.83 30.15
C ILE A 577 60.59 1.65 30.21
N LYS A 578 60.07 0.45 29.93
CA LYS A 578 60.84 -0.80 29.89
C LYS A 578 60.69 -1.44 28.50
N LEU A 579 61.82 -1.69 27.84
CA LEU A 579 61.89 -2.37 26.55
C LEU A 579 62.39 -3.80 26.79
N ASN A 580 61.48 -4.76 26.96
CA ASN A 580 61.88 -6.16 27.27
C ASN A 580 62.39 -6.92 26.03
N GLY A 581 62.26 -6.33 24.84
CA GLY A 581 62.81 -6.86 23.59
C GLY A 581 64.23 -6.34 23.28
N LYS A 582 64.95 -7.06 22.40
CA LYS A 582 66.23 -6.57 21.85
C LYS A 582 66.01 -5.24 21.12
N THR A 583 66.71 -4.20 21.57
CA THR A 583 66.54 -2.83 21.04
C THR A 583 67.80 -2.39 20.29
N THR A 584 67.64 -1.85 19.07
CA THR A 584 68.74 -1.29 18.27
C THR A 584 68.57 0.22 18.15
N ILE A 585 69.56 0.98 18.60
CA ILE A 585 69.64 2.44 18.44
C ILE A 585 70.61 2.73 17.30
N ARG A 586 70.15 3.39 16.22
CA ARG A 586 70.95 3.64 15.01
C ARG A 586 71.88 4.86 15.11
N ASP A 587 71.51 5.85 15.91
CA ASP A 587 72.22 7.12 16.04
C ASP A 587 72.80 7.23 17.47
N VAL A 588 72.60 8.35 18.17
CA VAL A 588 73.18 8.59 19.50
C VAL A 588 72.21 8.24 20.64
N LEU A 589 72.70 7.51 21.64
CA LEU A 589 72.08 7.43 22.98
C LEU A 589 72.74 8.48 23.88
N GLN A 590 71.98 9.49 24.31
CA GLN A 590 72.46 10.52 25.22
C GLN A 590 72.05 10.21 26.66
N LEU A 591 73.04 10.01 27.53
CA LEU A 591 72.83 9.88 28.97
C LEU A 591 72.94 11.26 29.63
N VAL A 592 72.07 11.55 30.60
CA VAL A 592 72.15 12.79 31.40
C VAL A 592 73.33 12.67 32.37
N PRO A 593 74.35 13.54 32.30
CA PRO A 593 75.50 13.48 33.20
C PRO A 593 75.09 13.72 34.67
N ARG A 594 75.69 12.99 35.61
CA ARG A 594 75.45 13.11 37.06
C ARG A 594 76.74 13.38 37.82
N THR A 595 76.69 14.21 38.86
CA THR A 595 77.86 14.50 39.73
C THR A 595 78.12 13.39 40.77
N SER A 596 77.13 12.53 41.02
CA SER A 596 77.21 11.39 41.94
C SER A 596 76.52 10.15 41.33
N PRO A 597 76.90 8.94 41.77
CA PRO A 597 76.21 7.72 41.36
C PRO A 597 74.71 7.75 41.73
N PRO A 598 73.84 7.06 40.97
CA PRO A 598 72.48 6.76 41.38
C PRO A 598 72.41 6.07 42.75
N ASP A 599 71.42 6.45 43.56
CA ASP A 599 71.11 5.78 44.82
C ASP A 599 70.35 4.47 44.55
N ASN A 600 70.66 3.41 45.31
CA ASN A 600 70.05 2.07 45.18
C ASN A 600 70.06 1.47 43.76
N PRO A 601 71.22 1.37 43.09
CA PRO A 601 71.28 0.86 41.72
C PRO A 601 70.98 -0.64 41.64
N GLN A 602 70.37 -1.04 40.54
CA GLN A 602 70.24 -2.42 40.12
C GLN A 602 71.48 -2.87 39.34
N GLU A 603 71.83 -4.16 39.42
CA GLU A 603 72.90 -4.73 38.60
C GLU A 603 72.63 -4.48 37.10
N GLY A 604 73.65 -4.03 36.38
CA GLY A 604 73.54 -3.69 34.96
C GLY A 604 73.21 -2.22 34.68
N GLU A 605 72.87 -1.41 35.70
CA GLU A 605 72.66 0.03 35.51
C GLU A 605 73.92 0.74 35.05
N ILE A 606 73.75 1.73 34.17
CA ILE A 606 74.83 2.60 33.69
C ILE A 606 74.55 4.06 34.03
N TYR A 607 75.58 4.81 34.43
CA TYR A 607 75.50 6.27 34.54
C TYR A 607 76.77 6.95 34.04
N TYR A 608 76.62 8.16 33.50
CA TYR A 608 77.75 8.98 33.06
C TYR A 608 78.10 10.01 34.12
N ASN A 609 79.30 9.93 34.67
CA ASN A 609 79.77 10.84 35.71
C ASN A 609 80.27 12.16 35.10
N SER A 610 79.68 13.28 35.51
CA SER A 610 79.98 14.61 34.99
C SER A 610 81.31 15.17 35.48
N THR A 611 81.84 14.66 36.59
CA THR A 611 83.06 15.17 37.24
C THR A 611 84.31 14.59 36.57
N ASP A 612 84.36 13.27 36.39
CA ASP A 612 85.50 12.56 35.80
C ASP A 612 85.28 12.20 34.31
N LYS A 613 84.10 12.51 33.75
CA LYS A 613 83.72 12.24 32.35
C LYS A 613 83.76 10.75 31.97
N THR A 614 83.48 9.87 32.93
CA THR A 614 83.54 8.41 32.74
C THR A 614 82.15 7.77 32.83
N LEU A 615 81.91 6.74 32.00
CA LEU A 615 80.71 5.89 32.07
C LEU A 615 80.96 4.78 33.08
N TYR A 616 80.02 4.53 33.98
CA TYR A 616 80.11 3.47 34.98
C TYR A 616 79.00 2.44 34.80
N LEU A 617 79.29 1.18 35.13
CA LEU A 617 78.35 0.04 35.21
C LEU A 617 78.26 -0.40 36.68
N PHE A 618 77.07 -0.67 37.19
CA PHE A 618 76.91 -1.29 38.50
C PHE A 618 76.94 -2.83 38.37
N ASN A 619 77.84 -3.50 39.08
CA ASN A 619 78.00 -4.96 39.01
C ASN A 619 77.25 -5.72 40.13
N GLY A 620 76.29 -5.07 40.79
CA GLY A 620 75.56 -5.62 41.94
C GLY A 620 76.20 -5.32 43.30
N ILE A 621 77.47 -4.91 43.33
CA ILE A 621 78.19 -4.56 44.56
C ILE A 621 78.76 -3.15 44.50
N ASN A 622 79.48 -2.83 43.42
CA ASN A 622 80.20 -1.57 43.24
C ASN A 622 79.96 -0.99 41.85
N TRP A 623 80.10 0.34 41.74
CA TRP A 623 80.21 1.01 40.45
C TRP A 623 81.61 0.80 39.87
N ILE A 624 81.69 0.18 38.69
CA ILE A 624 82.94 -0.05 37.96
C ILE A 624 82.99 0.84 36.71
N PRO A 625 84.11 1.52 36.44
CA PRO A 625 84.23 2.33 35.23
C PRO A 625 84.24 1.43 33.99
N ILE A 626 83.39 1.75 33.01
CA ILE A 626 83.41 1.16 31.67
C ILE A 626 84.51 1.88 30.89
N ASN A 627 85.73 1.43 31.09
CA ASN A 627 86.86 1.91 30.31
C ASN A 627 86.72 1.43 28.85
N LYS A 628 86.99 2.34 27.91
CA LYS A 628 86.90 2.15 26.46
C LYS A 628 87.69 0.94 25.96
#